data_AF-B1KLR6-F1
#
_entry.id   AF-B1KLR6-F1
#
_cell.length_a   1.000
_cell.length_b   1.000
_cell.length_c   1.000
_cell.angle_alpha   90.00
_cell.angle_beta   90.00
_cell.angle_gamma   90.00
#
_symmetry.space_group_name_H-M   'P 1'
#
loop_
_entity.id
_entity.type
_entity.pdbx_description
1 polymer ?
#
loop_
_entity_poly.entity_id
_entity_poly.type
_entity_poly.pdbx_seq_one_letter_code
_entity_poly.pdbx_strand_id
1 'polypeptide(L)'
;MPVTGTEPELTKVAIETVQAVCSWKPEHYVEIIKEIAWPVVVLVISLRYKALIVTRVKALFENLQLGKLTLGTSGLSTEWQSNDKQKPPLTNNKIEGDLKSLSQIKLYQEQNDSEYIQDAILFVEKQLDYLNVPLEEQIKLLSAEYSILAATNRYVMINNAIYKSQYNLLVNLSLSTEAVTYQNLEIFFNALKADNPEHYEKTDTQLYLRFLIDWNLIKVENSLYSLTLFGFSYIKYMKKNENITHSFRNV
;
A
#
# COMPACT_ATOMS: atom_id res chain seq x y z
N MET A 1 -60.87 -68.54 43.19
CA MET A 1 -60.56 -68.96 41.80
C MET A 1 -59.91 -67.78 41.09
N PRO A 2 -58.93 -68.05 40.21
CA PRO A 2 -57.67 -67.33 40.17
C PRO A 2 -57.56 -66.41 38.94
N VAL A 3 -56.36 -65.85 38.73
CA VAL A 3 -55.84 -65.36 37.44
C VAL A 3 -56.41 -63.96 37.12
N THR A 4 -55.69 -62.88 36.82
CA THR A 4 -54.30 -62.52 36.50
C THR A 4 -54.37 -61.00 36.31
N GLY A 5 -53.43 -60.20 36.81
CA GLY A 5 -52.24 -59.88 36.05
C GLY A 5 -52.52 -58.78 35.01
N THR A 6 -52.19 -57.54 35.35
CA THR A 6 -51.22 -56.69 34.62
C THR A 6 -51.29 -55.25 35.14
N GLU A 7 -50.59 -55.02 36.24
CA GLU A 7 -49.84 -53.77 36.40
C GLU A 7 -48.70 -53.88 35.36
N PRO A 8 -48.62 -52.99 34.36
CA PRO A 8 -47.87 -51.76 34.57
C PRO A 8 -48.30 -50.60 33.65
N GLU A 9 -49.27 -49.77 34.05
CA GLU A 9 -49.52 -48.49 33.36
C GLU A 9 -48.69 -47.33 33.92
N LEU A 10 -48.13 -47.47 35.13
CA LEU A 10 -47.35 -46.41 35.76
C LEU A 10 -45.89 -46.33 35.31
N THR A 11 -45.33 -47.39 34.70
CA THR A 11 -43.95 -47.34 34.17
C THR A 11 -43.87 -46.77 32.75
N LYS A 12 -44.93 -46.83 31.93
CA LYS A 12 -44.89 -46.23 30.58
C LYS A 12 -44.81 -44.71 30.62
N VAL A 13 -45.57 -44.07 31.51
CA VAL A 13 -45.55 -42.59 31.64
C VAL A 13 -44.23 -42.08 32.25
N ALA A 14 -43.61 -42.87 33.15
CA ALA A 14 -42.31 -42.52 33.72
C ALA A 14 -41.14 -42.73 32.75
N ILE A 15 -41.23 -43.68 31.81
CA ILE A 15 -40.17 -43.93 30.82
C ILE A 15 -40.23 -42.88 29.68
N GLU A 16 -41.42 -42.44 29.26
CA GLU A 16 -41.56 -41.40 28.23
C GLU A 16 -41.14 -40.00 28.71
N THR A 17 -41.25 -39.72 30.01
CA THR A 17 -40.83 -38.42 30.58
C THR A 17 -39.32 -38.31 30.84
N VAL A 18 -38.60 -39.43 30.97
CA VAL A 18 -37.13 -39.42 31.12
C VAL A 18 -36.42 -39.40 29.76
N GLN A 19 -37.05 -39.89 28.68
CA GLN A 19 -36.49 -39.83 27.32
C GLN A 19 -36.61 -38.46 26.63
N ALA A 20 -37.35 -37.51 27.20
CA ALA A 20 -37.47 -36.14 26.66
C ALA A 20 -36.37 -35.17 27.12
N VAL A 21 -35.45 -35.60 28.00
CA VAL A 21 -34.44 -34.71 28.61
C VAL A 21 -33.04 -34.84 27.98
N CYS A 22 -32.79 -35.79 27.08
CA CYS A 22 -31.47 -35.97 26.44
C CYS A 22 -31.54 -36.28 24.94
N SER A 23 -32.16 -35.40 24.15
CA SER A 23 -31.97 -35.36 22.69
C SER A 23 -31.35 -34.03 22.26
N TRP A 24 -30.17 -33.72 22.80
CA TRP A 24 -29.36 -32.62 22.28
C TRP A 24 -28.63 -33.10 21.03
N LYS A 25 -29.10 -32.68 19.85
CA LYS A 25 -28.40 -32.97 18.59
C LYS A 25 -27.10 -32.17 18.51
N PRO A 26 -26.00 -32.76 17.99
CA PRO A 26 -24.71 -32.06 17.77
C PRO A 26 -24.84 -30.77 16.93
N GLU A 27 -25.88 -30.69 16.11
CA GLU A 27 -26.21 -29.56 15.24
C GLU A 27 -26.39 -28.25 16.02
N HIS A 28 -26.98 -28.29 17.22
CA HIS A 28 -27.22 -27.08 18.03
C HIS A 28 -25.97 -26.55 18.73
N TYR A 29 -24.97 -27.39 19.03
CA TYR A 29 -23.68 -26.92 19.54
C TYR A 29 -22.93 -26.11 18.49
N VAL A 30 -23.00 -26.54 17.23
CA VAL A 30 -22.31 -25.89 16.13
C VAL A 30 -22.92 -24.52 15.82
N GLU A 31 -24.24 -24.35 15.96
CA GLU A 31 -24.91 -23.07 15.75
C GLU A 31 -24.53 -22.05 16.84
N ILE A 32 -24.58 -22.43 18.12
CA ILE A 32 -24.21 -21.54 19.23
C ILE A 32 -22.71 -21.15 19.15
N ILE A 33 -21.84 -22.11 18.82
CA ILE A 33 -20.41 -21.85 18.68
C ILE A 33 -20.12 -20.94 17.48
N LYS A 34 -20.84 -21.08 16.35
CA LYS A 34 -20.68 -20.17 15.20
C LYS A 34 -21.02 -18.73 15.53
N GLU A 35 -22.06 -18.52 16.35
CA GLU A 35 -22.53 -17.18 16.69
C GLU A 35 -21.68 -16.49 17.77
N ILE A 36 -21.06 -17.28 18.67
CA ILE A 36 -20.17 -16.79 19.73
C ILE A 36 -18.69 -16.73 19.29
N ALA A 37 -18.28 -17.50 18.28
CA ALA A 37 -16.89 -17.52 17.82
C ALA A 37 -16.42 -16.16 17.29
N TRP A 38 -17.26 -15.46 16.52
CA TRP A 38 -16.89 -14.15 15.95
C TRP A 38 -16.58 -13.09 17.03
N PRO A 39 -17.46 -12.84 18.02
CA PRO A 39 -17.16 -11.87 19.08
C PRO A 39 -15.90 -12.22 19.87
N VAL A 40 -15.66 -13.50 20.15
CA VAL A 40 -14.47 -13.95 20.89
C VAL A 40 -13.21 -13.74 20.07
N VAL A 41 -13.23 -14.04 18.76
CA VAL A 41 -12.10 -13.80 17.85
C VAL A 41 -11.78 -12.31 17.76
N VAL A 42 -12.80 -11.44 17.64
CA VAL A 42 -12.61 -9.98 17.68
C VAL A 42 -12.02 -9.52 19.00
N LEU A 43 -12.45 -10.10 20.13
CA LEU A 43 -11.96 -9.75 21.45
C LEU A 43 -10.50 -10.19 21.65
N VAL A 44 -10.12 -11.37 21.17
CA VAL A 44 -8.73 -11.88 21.21
C VAL A 44 -7.81 -11.07 20.30
N ILE A 45 -8.25 -10.76 19.07
CA ILE A 45 -7.49 -9.92 18.14
C ILE A 45 -7.34 -8.51 18.73
N SER A 46 -8.42 -7.90 19.21
CA SER A 46 -8.35 -6.56 19.80
C SER A 46 -7.46 -6.53 21.05
N LEU A 47 -7.44 -7.58 21.90
CA LEU A 47 -6.52 -7.74 23.02
C LEU A 47 -5.05 -7.87 22.60
N ARG A 48 -4.76 -8.67 21.56
CA ARG A 48 -3.39 -8.91 21.13
C ARG A 48 -2.78 -7.72 20.38
N TYR A 49 -3.62 -6.95 19.69
CA TYR A 49 -3.20 -5.82 18.86
C TYR A 49 -3.51 -4.45 19.49
N LYS A 50 -3.81 -4.37 20.80
CA LYS A 50 -4.15 -3.11 21.51
C LYS A 50 -3.16 -1.98 21.24
N ALA A 51 -1.86 -2.28 21.24
CA ALA A 51 -0.81 -1.30 21.00
C ALA A 51 -0.79 -0.76 19.55
N LEU A 52 -1.13 -1.60 18.57
CA LEU A 52 -1.11 -1.24 17.15
C LEU A 52 -2.39 -0.53 16.70
N ILE A 53 -3.55 -0.94 17.21
CA ILE A 53 -4.84 -0.33 16.86
C ILE A 53 -5.00 1.04 17.50
N VAL A 54 -4.64 1.21 18.79
CA VAL A 54 -4.78 2.50 19.48
C VAL A 54 -3.91 3.57 18.81
N THR A 55 -2.70 3.22 18.37
CA THR A 55 -1.79 4.15 17.69
C THR A 55 -2.31 4.55 16.31
N ARG A 56 -2.91 3.61 15.55
CA ARG A 56 -3.50 3.88 14.24
C ARG A 56 -4.82 4.65 14.34
N VAL A 57 -5.67 4.35 15.33
CA VAL A 57 -6.93 5.07 15.56
C VAL A 57 -6.66 6.49 16.07
N LYS A 58 -5.66 6.69 16.95
CA LYS A 58 -5.22 8.04 17.34
C LYS A 58 -4.69 8.82 16.14
N ALA A 59 -3.85 8.23 15.30
CA ALA A 59 -3.35 8.89 14.10
C ALA A 59 -4.48 9.24 13.09
N LEU A 60 -5.54 8.44 13.03
CA LEU A 60 -6.73 8.76 12.22
C LEU A 60 -7.59 9.85 12.87
N PHE A 61 -7.76 9.85 14.19
CA PHE A 61 -8.54 10.88 14.90
C PHE A 61 -7.81 12.23 14.99
N GLU A 62 -6.49 12.23 15.16
CA GLU A 62 -5.68 13.45 15.15
C GLU A 62 -5.67 14.09 13.75
N ASN A 63 -5.68 13.28 12.68
CA ASN A 63 -5.83 13.78 11.30
C ASN A 63 -7.26 14.20 10.94
N LEU A 64 -8.27 13.82 11.73
CA LEU A 64 -9.66 14.28 11.56
C LEU A 64 -9.96 15.56 12.34
N GLN A 65 -9.06 16.03 13.22
CA GLN A 65 -9.25 17.25 14.03
C GLN A 65 -8.85 18.57 13.34
N LEU A 66 -8.75 18.61 12.00
CA LEU A 66 -8.62 19.86 11.23
C LEU A 66 -9.85 20.24 10.40
N GLY A 67 -10.96 19.50 10.54
CA GLY A 67 -12.26 19.97 10.11
C GLY A 67 -13.00 20.59 11.29
N LYS A 68 -13.11 21.93 11.35
CA LYS A 68 -14.12 22.59 12.19
C LYS A 68 -15.50 22.11 11.73
N LEU A 69 -16.01 21.07 12.37
CA LEU A 69 -17.40 20.63 12.28
C LEU A 69 -18.26 21.72 12.92
N THR A 70 -18.76 22.64 12.10
CA THR A 70 -19.90 23.46 12.48
C THR A 70 -21.14 22.57 12.35
N LEU A 71 -21.64 22.12 13.50
CA LEU A 71 -22.94 21.46 13.63
C LEU A 71 -24.04 22.49 13.30
N GLY A 72 -24.35 22.62 12.01
CA GLY A 72 -25.58 23.23 11.52
C GLY A 72 -26.59 22.13 11.20
N THR A 73 -27.66 22.05 11.97
CA THR A 73 -28.80 21.16 11.70
C THR A 73 -29.52 21.63 10.44
N SER A 74 -29.53 20.78 9.41
CA SER A 74 -30.27 20.85 8.12
C SER A 74 -29.37 21.03 6.89
N GLY A 75 -29.30 19.96 6.08
CA GLY A 75 -28.99 20.05 4.65
C GLY A 75 -27.52 19.95 4.28
N LEU A 76 -27.11 18.80 3.74
CA LEU A 76 -25.82 18.58 3.11
C LEU A 76 -25.79 19.28 1.74
N SER A 77 -25.20 20.47 1.65
CA SER A 77 -24.80 21.10 0.39
C SER A 77 -23.30 21.36 0.39
N THR A 78 -22.55 20.63 -0.43
CA THR A 78 -21.11 20.87 -0.64
C THR A 78 -20.92 21.92 -1.73
N GLU A 79 -20.80 23.19 -1.34
CA GLU A 79 -20.35 24.26 -2.23
C GLU A 79 -18.82 24.40 -2.08
N TRP A 80 -18.07 24.01 -3.11
CA TRP A 80 -16.61 24.12 -3.14
C TRP A 80 -16.22 25.58 -3.41
N GLN A 81 -15.86 26.33 -2.36
CA GLN A 81 -15.15 27.59 -2.52
C GLN A 81 -13.67 27.33 -2.81
N SER A 82 -13.25 27.62 -4.04
CA SER A 82 -11.86 27.71 -4.45
C SER A 82 -11.19 28.89 -3.74
N ASN A 83 -10.44 28.61 -2.66
CA ASN A 83 -9.52 29.58 -2.07
C ASN A 83 -8.25 29.65 -2.91
N ASP A 84 -8.31 30.50 -3.93
CA ASP A 84 -7.15 31.07 -4.60
C ASP A 84 -6.44 32.01 -3.61
N LYS A 85 -5.48 31.48 -2.85
CA LYS A 85 -4.52 32.29 -2.07
C LYS A 85 -3.24 31.48 -1.78
N GLN A 86 -2.18 31.95 -2.43
CA GLN A 86 -0.75 31.75 -2.10
C GLN A 86 -0.10 30.42 -2.49
N LYS A 87 0.23 30.29 -3.79
CA LYS A 87 1.46 29.58 -4.18
C LYS A 87 2.66 30.42 -3.75
N PRO A 88 3.60 29.91 -2.92
CA PRO A 88 4.92 30.51 -2.80
C PRO A 88 5.65 30.37 -4.14
N PRO A 89 6.55 31.30 -4.49
CA PRO A 89 7.30 31.22 -5.75
C PRO A 89 8.18 29.97 -5.76
N LEU A 90 8.14 29.28 -6.91
CA LEU A 90 9.05 28.18 -7.27
C LEU A 90 10.50 28.64 -7.04
N THR A 91 11.07 28.24 -5.91
CA THR A 91 12.50 28.43 -5.63
C THR A 91 13.14 27.06 -5.56
N ASN A 92 13.97 26.80 -6.56
CA ASN A 92 15.11 25.89 -6.61
C ASN A 92 14.94 24.45 -6.11
N ASN A 93 15.20 23.53 -7.04
CA ASN A 93 15.65 22.15 -6.85
C ASN A 93 16.38 21.95 -5.51
N LYS A 94 15.63 21.65 -4.46
CA LYS A 94 16.17 21.15 -3.21
C LYS A 94 16.01 19.64 -3.31
N ILE A 95 17.13 18.92 -3.25
CA ILE A 95 17.12 17.49 -2.98
C ILE A 95 16.61 17.37 -1.54
N GLU A 96 15.30 17.47 -1.37
CA GLU A 96 14.64 17.30 -0.07
C GLU A 96 14.38 15.79 0.08
N GLY A 97 15.48 15.04 0.17
CA GLY A 97 15.45 13.79 0.90
C GLY A 97 15.27 14.18 2.36
N ASP A 98 14.18 13.72 2.98
CA ASP A 98 13.89 13.92 4.39
C ASP A 98 15.12 13.46 5.20
N LEU A 99 15.95 14.42 5.64
CA LEU A 99 17.22 14.15 6.30
C LEU A 99 16.90 13.56 7.67
N LYS A 100 17.01 12.24 7.79
CA LYS A 100 16.81 11.54 9.05
C LYS A 100 17.90 11.94 10.04
N SER A 101 17.49 12.22 11.28
CA SER A 101 18.43 12.37 12.39
C SER A 101 19.18 11.06 12.64
N LEU A 102 20.38 11.15 13.22
CA LEU A 102 21.16 9.98 13.62
C LEU A 102 20.35 8.99 14.48
N SER A 103 19.52 9.52 15.39
CA SER A 103 18.66 8.69 16.26
C SER A 103 17.62 7.88 15.47
N GLN A 104 17.01 8.48 14.45
CA GLN A 104 16.05 7.80 13.58
C GLN A 104 16.71 6.74 12.71
N ILE A 105 17.96 7.00 12.26
CA ILE A 105 18.73 6.01 11.49
C ILE A 105 19.05 4.81 12.36
N LYS A 106 19.54 5.01 13.58
CA LYS A 106 19.86 3.92 14.52
C LYS A 106 18.63 3.10 14.86
N LEU A 107 17.52 3.74 15.20
CA LEU A 107 16.26 3.06 15.49
C LEU A 107 15.79 2.23 14.30
N TYR A 108 15.89 2.75 13.08
CA TYR A 108 15.55 2.01 11.87
C TYR A 108 16.47 0.79 11.67
N GLN A 109 17.78 0.94 11.90
CA GLN A 109 18.75 -0.16 11.81
C GLN A 109 18.43 -1.26 12.84
N GLU A 110 18.18 -0.89 14.09
CA GLU A 110 17.80 -1.83 15.16
C GLU A 110 16.50 -2.58 14.84
N GLN A 111 15.50 -1.89 14.27
CA GLN A 111 14.22 -2.51 13.90
C GLN A 111 14.30 -3.45 12.71
N ASN A 112 15.32 -3.32 11.87
CA ASN A 112 15.49 -4.11 10.64
C ASN A 112 16.72 -5.01 10.71
N ASP A 113 17.34 -5.19 11.88
CA ASP A 113 18.50 -6.05 12.03
C ASP A 113 18.16 -7.52 11.75
N SER A 114 19.10 -8.23 11.13
CA SER A 114 18.98 -9.67 10.85
C SER A 114 20.37 -10.27 10.64
N GLU A 115 20.49 -11.58 10.79
CA GLU A 115 21.76 -12.29 10.60
C GLU A 115 22.34 -12.07 9.20
N TYR A 116 21.47 -11.97 8.18
CA TYR A 116 21.89 -11.68 6.81
C TYR A 116 22.43 -10.26 6.66
N ILE A 117 21.82 -9.28 7.33
CA ILE A 117 22.30 -7.89 7.31
C ILE A 117 23.65 -7.78 8.01
N GLN A 118 23.84 -8.48 9.12
CA GLN A 118 25.12 -8.55 9.84
C GLN A 118 26.23 -9.14 8.95
N ASP A 119 25.96 -10.25 8.27
CA ASP A 119 26.91 -10.87 7.32
C ASP A 119 27.23 -9.95 6.14
N ALA A 120 26.22 -9.25 5.59
CA ALA A 120 26.42 -8.27 4.53
C ALA A 120 27.27 -7.07 4.98
N ILE A 121 27.09 -6.58 6.21
CA ILE A 121 27.93 -5.52 6.79
C ILE A 121 29.38 -5.99 6.88
N LEU A 122 29.62 -7.18 7.46
CA LEU A 122 30.96 -7.75 7.59
C LEU A 122 31.64 -7.97 6.23
N PHE A 123 30.86 -8.35 5.22
CA PHE A 123 31.36 -8.49 3.86
C PHE A 123 31.81 -7.14 3.29
N VAL A 124 31.02 -6.08 3.44
CA VAL A 124 31.38 -4.73 2.98
C VAL A 124 32.61 -4.21 3.72
N GLU A 125 32.68 -4.38 5.04
CA GLU A 125 33.85 -3.99 5.85
C GLU A 125 35.13 -4.67 5.35
N LYS A 126 35.09 -6.00 5.13
CA LYS A 126 36.22 -6.75 4.57
C LYS A 126 36.63 -6.25 3.18
N GLN A 127 35.67 -5.84 2.35
CA GLN A 127 35.98 -5.27 1.03
C GLN A 127 36.69 -3.93 1.15
N LEU A 128 36.25 -3.05 2.05
CA LEU A 128 36.89 -1.75 2.25
C LEU A 128 38.31 -1.91 2.81
N ASP A 129 38.51 -2.83 3.75
CA ASP A 129 39.82 -3.19 4.29
C ASP A 129 40.75 -3.72 3.19
N TYR A 130 40.24 -4.59 2.32
CA TYR A 130 41.00 -5.13 1.19
C TYR A 130 41.42 -4.04 0.19
N LEU A 131 40.53 -3.08 -0.09
CA LEU A 131 40.81 -1.97 -1.00
C LEU A 131 41.85 -0.99 -0.43
N ASN A 132 42.00 -0.93 0.89
CA ASN A 132 42.99 -0.10 1.59
C ASN A 132 43.01 1.36 1.11
N VAL A 133 41.82 1.92 0.89
CA VAL A 133 41.64 3.31 0.44
C VAL A 133 41.40 4.25 1.63
N PRO A 134 41.75 5.54 1.53
CA PRO A 134 41.50 6.52 2.60
C PRO A 134 40.01 6.64 2.96
N LEU A 135 39.71 6.97 4.22
CA LEU A 135 38.34 7.08 4.72
C LEU A 135 37.44 8.00 3.87
N GLU A 136 37.97 9.12 3.38
CA GLU A 136 37.20 10.03 2.53
C GLU A 136 36.77 9.37 1.21
N GLU A 137 37.63 8.54 0.63
CA GLU A 137 37.34 7.79 -0.58
C GLU A 137 36.36 6.64 -0.30
N GLN A 138 36.47 5.98 0.85
CA GLN A 138 35.47 5.00 1.31
C GLN A 138 34.07 5.63 1.40
N ILE A 139 33.95 6.82 1.99
CA ILE A 139 32.68 7.54 2.09
C ILE A 139 32.12 7.84 0.70
N LYS A 140 32.96 8.28 -0.25
CA LYS A 140 32.52 8.55 -1.64
C LYS A 140 32.05 7.28 -2.35
N LEU A 141 32.78 6.17 -2.22
CA LEU A 141 32.42 4.88 -2.80
C LEU A 141 31.11 4.36 -2.23
N LEU A 142 30.99 4.30 -0.90
CA LEU A 142 29.75 3.86 -0.23
C LEU A 142 28.57 4.76 -0.56
N SER A 143 28.77 6.08 -0.67
CA SER A 143 27.72 7.00 -1.07
C SER A 143 27.24 6.76 -2.50
N ALA A 144 28.15 6.45 -3.42
CA ALA A 144 27.83 6.12 -4.80
C ALA A 144 27.06 4.80 -4.88
N GLU A 145 27.55 3.74 -4.23
CA GLU A 145 26.90 2.42 -4.17
C GLU A 145 25.51 2.51 -3.53
N TYR A 146 25.39 3.21 -2.39
CA TYR A 146 24.11 3.45 -1.74
C TYR A 146 23.13 4.18 -2.67
N SER A 147 23.61 5.19 -3.40
CA SER A 147 22.77 5.94 -4.35
C SER A 147 22.28 5.05 -5.50
N ILE A 148 23.13 4.16 -6.02
CA ILE A 148 22.77 3.17 -7.05
C ILE A 148 21.72 2.20 -6.52
N LEU A 149 21.93 1.64 -5.33
CA LEU A 149 21.01 0.70 -4.70
C LEU A 149 19.65 1.36 -4.40
N ALA A 150 19.66 2.56 -3.81
CA ALA A 150 18.45 3.31 -3.50
C ALA A 150 17.65 3.66 -4.77
N ALA A 151 18.32 4.11 -5.83
CA ALA A 151 17.67 4.38 -7.11
C ALA A 151 17.09 3.09 -7.72
N THR A 152 17.86 2.01 -7.74
CA THR A 152 17.44 0.70 -8.27
C THR A 152 16.20 0.18 -7.56
N ASN A 153 16.19 0.20 -6.22
CA ASN A 153 15.03 -0.19 -5.43
C ASN A 153 13.79 0.62 -5.79
N ARG A 154 13.93 1.95 -5.95
CA ARG A 154 12.81 2.79 -6.38
C ARG A 154 12.32 2.43 -7.78
N TYR A 155 13.21 2.18 -8.73
CA TYR A 155 12.85 1.78 -10.09
C TYR A 155 12.08 0.45 -10.11
N VAL A 156 12.51 -0.54 -9.32
CA VAL A 156 11.80 -1.82 -9.19
C VAL A 156 10.42 -1.63 -8.58
N MET A 157 10.29 -0.81 -7.53
CA MET A 157 9.00 -0.50 -6.91
C MET A 157 8.03 0.15 -7.91
N ILE A 158 8.51 1.11 -8.71
CA ILE A 158 7.72 1.76 -9.77
C ILE A 158 7.30 0.75 -10.83
N ASN A 159 8.24 -0.09 -11.29
CA ASN A 159 7.96 -1.09 -12.30
C ASN A 159 6.83 -2.06 -11.89
N ASN A 160 6.77 -2.41 -10.61
CA ASN A 160 5.72 -3.29 -10.07
C ASN A 160 4.36 -2.60 -9.90
N ALA A 161 4.32 -1.27 -9.96
CA ALA A 161 3.14 -0.45 -9.73
C ALA A 161 2.52 0.11 -11.01
N ILE A 162 3.31 0.36 -12.06
CA ILE A 162 2.82 0.94 -13.32
C ILE A 162 2.40 -0.12 -14.35
N TYR A 163 1.47 0.28 -15.20
CA TYR A 163 1.05 -0.47 -16.38
C TYR A 163 2.08 -0.36 -17.51
N LYS A 164 2.08 -1.35 -18.41
CA LYS A 164 2.93 -1.30 -19.61
C LYS A 164 2.60 -0.10 -20.49
N SER A 165 1.32 0.24 -20.60
CA SER A 165 0.83 1.45 -21.28
C SER A 165 1.45 2.74 -20.72
N GLN A 166 1.57 2.84 -19.39
CA GLN A 166 2.18 3.99 -18.71
C GLN A 166 3.69 4.05 -18.98
N TYR A 167 4.38 2.91 -18.97
CA TYR A 167 5.78 2.86 -19.38
C TYR A 167 5.96 3.33 -20.83
N ASN A 168 5.11 2.88 -21.75
CA ASN A 168 5.15 3.30 -23.15
C ASN A 168 4.91 4.81 -23.28
N LEU A 169 4.00 5.39 -22.49
CA LEU A 169 3.82 6.83 -22.42
C LEU A 169 5.12 7.53 -22.01
N LEU A 170 5.79 7.06 -20.95
CA LEU A 170 7.07 7.62 -20.51
C LEU A 170 8.13 7.54 -21.62
N VAL A 171 8.21 6.41 -22.33
CA VAL A 171 9.13 6.27 -23.47
C VAL A 171 8.80 7.28 -24.57
N ASN A 172 7.53 7.46 -24.93
CA ASN A 172 7.11 8.44 -25.93
C ASN A 172 7.46 9.87 -25.50
N LEU A 173 7.22 10.22 -24.24
CA LEU A 173 7.62 11.52 -23.68
C LEU A 173 9.14 11.72 -23.71
N SER A 174 9.94 10.65 -23.62
CA SER A 174 11.41 10.74 -23.70
C SER A 174 11.94 11.01 -25.11
N LEU A 175 11.14 10.71 -26.13
CA LEU A 175 11.47 10.95 -27.54
C LEU A 175 10.98 12.31 -28.02
N SER A 176 9.95 12.87 -27.35
CA SER A 176 9.49 14.23 -27.61
C SER A 176 10.48 15.24 -27.05
N THR A 177 10.87 16.22 -27.88
CA THR A 177 11.65 17.38 -27.43
C THR A 177 10.80 18.40 -26.69
N GLU A 178 9.48 18.36 -26.87
CA GLU A 178 8.53 19.31 -26.31
C GLU A 178 7.65 18.67 -25.23
N ALA A 179 7.28 19.48 -24.24
CA ALA A 179 6.32 19.09 -23.22
C ALA A 179 4.91 18.97 -23.86
N VAL A 180 4.13 18.02 -23.36
CA VAL A 180 2.86 17.60 -23.98
C VAL A 180 1.68 18.22 -23.24
N THR A 181 0.64 18.63 -23.96
CA THR A 181 -0.59 19.16 -23.36
C THR A 181 -1.45 18.03 -22.77
N TYR A 182 -2.35 18.38 -21.84
CA TYR A 182 -3.32 17.43 -21.30
C TYR A 182 -4.19 16.79 -22.41
N GLN A 183 -4.61 17.58 -23.41
CA GLN A 183 -5.45 17.09 -24.51
C GLN A 183 -4.75 15.97 -25.30
N ASN A 184 -3.45 16.10 -25.54
CA ASN A 184 -2.68 15.06 -26.25
C ASN A 184 -2.58 13.78 -25.41
N LEU A 185 -2.43 13.90 -24.09
CA LEU A 185 -2.43 12.75 -23.18
C LEU A 185 -3.81 12.09 -23.08
N GLU A 186 -4.88 12.87 -23.12
CA GLU A 186 -6.25 12.38 -23.14
C GLU A 186 -6.56 11.63 -24.44
N ILE A 187 -6.10 12.13 -25.59
CA ILE A 187 -6.19 11.40 -26.86
C ILE A 187 -5.45 10.06 -26.78
N PHE A 188 -4.23 10.06 -26.24
CA PHE A 188 -3.45 8.84 -26.03
C PHE A 188 -4.17 7.84 -25.12
N PHE A 189 -4.71 8.30 -23.99
CA PHE A 189 -5.42 7.44 -23.05
C PHE A 189 -6.74 6.89 -23.63
N ASN A 190 -7.50 7.72 -24.34
CA ASN A 190 -8.75 7.29 -24.96
C ASN A 190 -8.53 6.21 -26.04
N ALA A 191 -7.43 6.29 -26.80
CA ALA A 191 -7.05 5.21 -27.72
C ALA A 191 -6.78 3.90 -26.97
N LEU A 192 -6.02 3.92 -25.87
CA LEU A 192 -5.77 2.75 -25.04
C LEU A 192 -7.05 2.17 -24.41
N LYS A 193 -7.96 3.05 -23.96
CA LYS A 193 -9.25 2.67 -23.39
C LYS A 193 -10.17 2.04 -24.43
N ALA A 194 -10.12 2.49 -25.68
CA ALA A 194 -10.88 1.88 -26.77
C ALA A 194 -10.39 0.45 -27.08
N ASP A 195 -9.07 0.21 -27.00
CA ASP A 195 -8.48 -1.11 -27.24
C ASP A 195 -8.72 -2.09 -26.08
N ASN A 196 -8.84 -1.60 -24.84
CA ASN A 196 -8.98 -2.42 -23.63
C ASN A 196 -10.03 -1.85 -22.64
N PRO A 197 -11.31 -1.78 -23.03
CA PRO A 197 -12.34 -1.06 -22.27
C PRO A 197 -12.57 -1.64 -20.87
N GLU A 198 -12.50 -2.96 -20.70
CA GLU A 198 -12.70 -3.63 -19.42
C GLU A 198 -11.65 -3.22 -18.36
N HIS A 199 -10.42 -2.92 -18.78
CA HIS A 199 -9.35 -2.54 -17.87
C HIS A 199 -9.44 -1.08 -17.40
N TYR A 200 -9.98 -0.21 -18.27
CA TYR A 200 -9.99 1.24 -18.06
C TYR A 200 -11.39 1.81 -17.81
N GLU A 201 -12.42 0.97 -17.64
CA GLU A 201 -13.82 1.38 -17.48
C GLU A 201 -13.97 2.50 -16.44
N LYS A 202 -13.36 2.29 -15.25
CA LYS A 202 -13.39 3.20 -14.10
C LYS A 202 -12.22 4.17 -14.01
N THR A 203 -11.34 4.16 -15.01
CA THR A 203 -10.13 4.98 -15.03
C THR A 203 -10.34 6.13 -16.02
N ASP A 204 -10.07 7.34 -15.55
CA ASP A 204 -9.94 8.53 -16.38
C ASP A 204 -8.46 8.89 -16.60
N THR A 205 -8.19 9.81 -17.53
CA THR A 205 -6.84 10.26 -17.86
C THR A 205 -6.10 10.79 -16.62
N GLN A 206 -6.79 11.49 -15.72
CA GLN A 206 -6.17 12.05 -14.52
C GLN A 206 -5.70 10.96 -13.56
N LEU A 207 -6.54 9.97 -13.28
CA LEU A 207 -6.22 8.83 -12.43
C LEU A 207 -5.12 7.98 -13.06
N TYR A 208 -5.16 7.79 -14.38
CA TYR A 208 -4.11 7.13 -15.15
C TYR A 208 -2.76 7.83 -15.02
N LEU A 209 -2.71 9.17 -15.03
CA LEU A 209 -1.46 9.93 -14.91
C LEU A 209 -1.00 10.11 -13.45
N ARG A 210 -1.92 10.01 -12.48
CA ARG A 210 -1.68 10.38 -11.08
C ARG A 210 -0.44 9.71 -10.50
N PHE A 211 -0.30 8.39 -10.68
CA PHE A 211 0.86 7.68 -10.15
C PHE A 211 2.18 8.24 -10.71
N LEU A 212 2.23 8.54 -12.01
CA LEU A 212 3.42 9.06 -12.68
C LEU A 212 3.82 10.45 -12.15
N ILE A 213 2.83 11.25 -11.75
CA ILE A 213 3.03 12.57 -11.16
C ILE A 213 3.46 12.43 -9.69
N ASP A 214 2.71 11.67 -8.89
CA ASP A 214 2.94 11.48 -7.45
C ASP A 214 4.32 10.85 -7.18
N TRP A 215 4.79 9.97 -8.07
CA TRP A 215 6.11 9.35 -7.99
C TRP A 215 7.22 10.13 -8.69
N ASN A 216 6.94 11.37 -9.12
CA ASN A 216 7.91 12.28 -9.72
C ASN A 216 8.55 11.71 -11.01
N LEU A 217 7.82 10.93 -11.81
CA LEU A 217 8.25 10.48 -13.13
C LEU A 217 7.94 11.53 -14.20
N ILE A 218 6.80 12.19 -14.07
CA ILE A 218 6.33 13.30 -14.90
C ILE A 218 6.11 14.52 -14.00
N LYS A 219 6.43 15.71 -14.50
CA LYS A 219 6.09 16.99 -13.87
C LYS A 219 5.08 17.76 -14.73
N VAL A 220 4.31 18.60 -14.07
CA VAL A 220 3.34 19.51 -14.70
C VAL A 220 3.79 20.95 -14.48
N GLU A 221 4.15 21.65 -15.55
CA GLU A 221 4.57 23.05 -15.54
C GLU A 221 3.74 23.81 -16.57
N ASN A 222 3.05 24.88 -16.17
CA ASN A 222 2.21 25.70 -17.06
C ASN A 222 1.23 24.86 -17.91
N SER A 223 0.60 23.85 -17.31
CA SER A 223 -0.32 22.90 -17.97
C SER A 223 0.34 22.01 -19.05
N LEU A 224 1.66 21.94 -19.07
CA LEU A 224 2.44 21.04 -19.91
C LEU A 224 3.05 19.92 -19.07
N TYR A 225 3.03 18.72 -19.63
CA TYR A 225 3.52 17.49 -19.01
C TYR A 225 4.86 17.12 -19.64
N SER A 226 5.87 16.92 -18.80
CA SER A 226 7.21 16.54 -19.25
C SER A 226 7.86 15.56 -18.29
N LEU A 227 8.82 14.79 -18.77
CA LEU A 227 9.60 13.91 -17.91
C LEU A 227 10.46 14.71 -16.94
N THR A 228 10.58 14.18 -15.73
CA THR A 228 11.56 14.66 -14.76
C THR A 228 12.93 14.01 -15.01
N LEU A 229 13.99 14.52 -14.37
CA LEU A 229 15.30 13.86 -14.38
C LEU A 229 15.22 12.42 -13.85
N PHE A 230 14.37 12.19 -12.84
CA PHE A 230 14.14 10.88 -12.28
C PHE A 230 13.40 9.96 -13.27
N GLY A 231 12.38 10.47 -13.97
CA GLY A 231 11.68 9.74 -15.04
C GLY A 231 12.61 9.34 -16.18
N PHE A 232 13.48 10.24 -16.63
CA PHE A 232 14.51 9.91 -17.64
C PHE A 232 15.48 8.82 -17.15
N SER A 233 15.93 8.92 -15.90
CA SER A 233 16.85 7.94 -15.32
C SER A 233 16.20 6.56 -15.15
N TYR A 234 14.92 6.54 -14.77
CA TYR A 234 14.10 5.32 -14.73
C TYR A 234 14.01 4.66 -16.11
N ILE A 235 13.64 5.40 -17.16
CA ILE A 235 13.55 4.84 -18.52
C ILE A 235 14.90 4.29 -18.97
N LYS A 236 16.00 5.02 -18.71
CA LYS A 236 17.35 4.57 -19.04
C LYS A 236 17.71 3.27 -18.32
N TYR A 237 17.34 3.14 -17.04
CA TYR A 237 17.52 1.92 -16.27
C TYR A 237 16.72 0.76 -16.87
N MET A 238 15.44 0.97 -17.21
CA MET A 238 14.58 -0.07 -17.78
C MET A 238 15.07 -0.55 -19.14
N LYS A 239 15.51 0.37 -20.03
CA LYS A 239 16.11 0.02 -21.33
C LYS A 239 17.39 -0.81 -21.20
N LYS A 240 18.18 -0.60 -20.15
CA LYS A 240 19.39 -1.40 -19.89
C LYS A 240 19.08 -2.79 -19.33
N ASN A 241 17.92 -2.96 -18.70
CA ASN A 241 17.53 -4.17 -17.98
C ASN A 241 16.22 -4.76 -18.54
N GLU A 242 16.23 -5.13 -19.82
CA GLU A 242 15.05 -5.60 -20.56
C GLU A 242 14.37 -6.81 -19.88
N ASN A 243 15.12 -7.65 -19.17
CA ASN A 243 14.57 -8.77 -18.39
C ASN A 243 13.52 -8.33 -17.35
N ILE A 244 13.61 -7.11 -16.83
CA ILE A 244 12.66 -6.54 -15.86
C ILE A 244 11.42 -5.99 -16.58
N THR A 245 11.54 -5.59 -17.85
CA THR A 245 10.42 -5.05 -18.64
C THR A 245 9.36 -6.08 -19.01
N HIS A 246 9.63 -7.38 -18.84
CA HIS A 246 8.62 -8.44 -19.01
C HIS A 246 7.69 -8.60 -17.79
N SER A 247 7.97 -7.91 -16.69
CA SER A 247 7.22 -8.04 -15.42
C SER A 247 6.15 -6.97 -15.19
N PHE A 248 5.88 -6.09 -16.17
CA PHE A 248 4.76 -5.16 -16.06
C PHE A 248 3.45 -5.92 -15.84
N ARG A 249 2.55 -5.35 -15.04
CA ARG A 249 1.18 -5.87 -14.97
C ARG A 249 0.58 -5.86 -16.37
N ASN A 250 -0.10 -6.94 -16.75
CA ASN A 250 -0.75 -7.02 -18.04
C ASN A 250 -1.87 -5.97 -18.15
N VAL A 251 -1.88 -5.32 -19.32
CA VAL A 251 -2.49 -4.04 -19.74
C VAL A 251 -1.73 -2.81 -19.27
#